data_AF-A0A411HK93-F1
#
_entry.id   AF-A0A411HK93-F1
#
_cell.length_a   1.000
_cell.length_b   1.000
_cell.length_c   1.000
_cell.angle_alpha   90.00
_cell.angle_beta   90.00
_cell.angle_gamma   90.00
#
_symmetry.space_group_name_H-M   'P 1'
#
loop_
_entity.id
_entity.type
_entity.pdbx_description
1 polymer ?
#
loop_
_entity_poly.entity_id
_entity_poly.type
_entity_poly.pdbx_seq_one_letter_code
_entity_poly.pdbx_strand_id
1 'polypeptide(L)'
;MASYQAVHYRRCMLREQENIGRGLQSAKSLSSWAKSPARWCALLGIVALCFFGFSNAASESATDIRLVPPSSSDLVLPWTLGVSGMWPNACAPEIERINVDGNDVRIDVRNKKTLCAQTPVPFTFNAAPAAASGVTLMPAGSYHVSIYAAQGAHAPLRLYAFGLVDTTSADAVATPESGYWWAQPEGNSNVSPGTGLVIELQGRTLTVSALSYESNGEPVWYLGTGLLESSIAHIPMLRVQGGSSLFGEKTEAPRAAAALNLDLEFQSSGRAVAWFTRSSADDSNALELRALTLSRMAFADPPDGHVWQGDWILVPDDPLKATQRLHFDQLQTQSEQNFRLSDSNSDNSLNCWRDTQRPSAPPQNCTLQGNNGITLAQFNAVAIGRLEGVMPDHGRIRLIRLTP
;
A
#
# COMPACT_ATOMS: atom_id res chain seq x y z
N MET A 1 21.68 -6.77 -48.65
CA MET A 1 21.64 -7.97 -47.81
C MET A 1 20.26 -8.06 -47.21
N ALA A 2 19.39 -8.75 -47.92
CA ALA A 2 17.98 -8.98 -47.62
C ALA A 2 17.74 -10.48 -47.76
N SER A 3 16.68 -10.97 -47.12
CA SER A 3 16.29 -12.39 -46.96
C SER A 3 17.07 -13.12 -45.86
N TYR A 4 16.37 -13.50 -44.80
CA TYR A 4 16.24 -14.89 -44.36
C TYR A 4 15.24 -14.93 -43.18
N GLN A 5 14.36 -15.93 -43.20
CA GLN A 5 13.42 -16.34 -42.15
C GLN A 5 12.06 -15.63 -42.07
N ALA A 6 11.24 -15.92 -43.09
CA ALA A 6 9.79 -15.89 -43.01
C ALA A 6 9.21 -17.20 -43.59
N VAL A 7 9.54 -18.35 -42.99
CA VAL A 7 8.87 -19.64 -43.29
C VAL A 7 9.03 -20.57 -42.08
N HIS A 8 8.09 -20.56 -41.13
CA HIS A 8 7.65 -21.77 -40.44
C HIS A 8 6.44 -21.50 -39.52
N TYR A 9 5.46 -22.40 -39.61
CA TYR A 9 4.28 -22.56 -38.74
C TYR A 9 3.05 -21.68 -39.01
N ARG A 10 2.68 -21.62 -40.29
CA ARG A 10 1.29 -21.52 -40.77
C ARG A 10 0.68 -22.92 -40.99
N ARG A 11 0.73 -23.78 -39.96
CA ARG A 11 0.20 -25.16 -39.98
C ARG A 11 -0.29 -25.59 -38.58
N CYS A 12 -1.44 -25.05 -38.16
CA CYS A 12 -2.28 -25.62 -37.08
C CYS A 12 -3.74 -25.12 -37.11
N MET A 13 -4.21 -24.51 -38.21
CA MET A 13 -5.57 -23.97 -38.32
C MET A 13 -6.29 -24.45 -39.59
N LEU A 14 -6.27 -25.76 -39.85
CA LEU A 14 -7.13 -26.42 -40.84
C LEU A 14 -7.33 -27.89 -40.46
N ARG A 15 -8.01 -28.14 -39.33
CA ARG A 15 -8.56 -29.46 -39.00
C ARG A 15 -9.65 -29.41 -37.92
N GLU A 16 -10.61 -28.50 -38.07
CA GLU A 16 -11.78 -28.43 -37.18
C GLU A 16 -12.99 -27.79 -37.88
N GLN A 17 -13.25 -28.19 -39.12
CA GLN A 17 -14.41 -27.75 -39.93
C GLN A 17 -15.14 -28.92 -40.63
N GLU A 18 -15.05 -30.13 -40.07
CA GLU A 18 -15.87 -31.28 -40.48
C GLU A 18 -16.41 -31.99 -39.24
N ASN A 19 -17.53 -31.49 -38.69
CA ASN A 19 -18.53 -32.28 -37.95
C ASN A 19 -19.77 -31.43 -37.60
N ILE A 20 -20.31 -30.71 -38.59
CA ILE A 20 -21.66 -30.15 -38.54
C ILE A 20 -22.48 -30.92 -39.57
N GLY A 21 -23.21 -31.94 -39.11
CA GLY A 21 -24.12 -32.68 -39.97
C GLY A 21 -24.45 -34.08 -39.48
N ARG A 22 -25.29 -34.17 -38.44
CA ARG A 22 -26.22 -35.29 -38.18
C ARG A 22 -27.00 -35.01 -36.89
N GLY A 23 -28.33 -34.94 -36.99
CA GLY A 23 -29.19 -34.98 -35.80
C GLY A 23 -30.41 -34.06 -35.76
N LEU A 24 -31.00 -33.68 -36.89
CA LEU A 24 -32.40 -33.24 -36.92
C LEU A 24 -33.28 -34.47 -37.15
N GLN A 25 -34.05 -34.87 -36.14
CA GLN A 25 -35.48 -35.25 -36.20
C GLN A 25 -35.90 -36.06 -34.96
N SER A 26 -37.14 -35.83 -34.52
CA SER A 26 -37.90 -36.50 -33.44
C SER A 26 -37.70 -35.89 -32.04
N ALA A 27 -38.71 -35.41 -31.31
CA ALA A 27 -40.15 -35.35 -31.56
C ALA A 27 -40.82 -34.24 -30.73
N LYS A 28 -41.98 -33.84 -31.25
CA LYS A 28 -43.03 -33.02 -30.66
C LYS A 28 -43.58 -33.59 -29.33
N SER A 29 -44.19 -32.67 -28.57
CA SER A 29 -45.05 -32.85 -27.37
C SER A 29 -44.24 -32.99 -26.07
N LEU A 30 -44.44 -32.16 -25.05
CA LEU A 30 -45.71 -31.91 -24.37
C LEU A 30 -45.81 -30.46 -23.83
N SER A 31 -46.81 -29.75 -24.33
CA SER A 31 -47.43 -28.59 -23.68
C SER A 31 -48.61 -29.08 -22.83
N SER A 32 -48.39 -29.17 -21.52
CA SER A 32 -49.36 -29.11 -20.42
C SER A 32 -48.50 -29.39 -19.19
N TRP A 33 -48.43 -28.54 -18.17
CA TRP A 33 -49.44 -28.45 -17.13
C TRP A 33 -49.23 -27.10 -16.42
N ALA A 34 -50.21 -26.21 -16.56
CA ALA A 34 -50.48 -25.20 -15.56
C ALA A 34 -51.46 -25.81 -14.54
N LYS A 35 -51.23 -25.54 -13.25
CA LYS A 35 -52.18 -25.42 -12.11
C LYS A 35 -51.74 -26.19 -10.87
N SER A 36 -51.10 -25.47 -9.94
CA SER A 36 -51.34 -25.62 -8.48
C SER A 36 -50.57 -24.54 -7.69
N PRO A 37 -51.25 -23.56 -7.10
CA PRO A 37 -50.64 -22.53 -6.24
C PRO A 37 -50.71 -23.00 -4.78
N ALA A 38 -49.81 -23.89 -4.37
CA ALA A 38 -49.73 -24.31 -2.97
C ALA A 38 -48.37 -24.94 -2.69
N ARG A 39 -47.29 -24.14 -2.73
CA ARG A 39 -45.95 -24.54 -2.27
C ARG A 39 -44.96 -23.38 -2.10
N TRP A 40 -45.46 -22.20 -1.72
CA TRP A 40 -44.69 -20.94 -1.61
C TRP A 40 -44.55 -20.42 -0.17
N CYS A 41 -44.56 -21.28 0.85
CA CYS A 41 -44.39 -20.86 2.26
C CYS A 41 -43.35 -21.67 3.07
N ALA A 42 -42.40 -22.36 2.45
CA ALA A 42 -41.40 -23.13 3.19
C ALA A 42 -39.97 -23.02 2.64
N LEU A 43 -39.57 -21.82 2.20
CA LEU A 43 -38.20 -21.54 1.74
C LEU A 43 -37.77 -20.09 2.09
N LEU A 44 -38.24 -19.58 3.23
CA LEU A 44 -37.91 -18.25 3.77
C LEU A 44 -37.24 -18.34 5.15
N GLY A 45 -36.47 -19.42 5.37
CA GLY A 45 -35.70 -19.61 6.60
C GLY A 45 -34.50 -20.48 6.33
N ILE A 46 -33.36 -19.85 6.03
CA ILE A 46 -31.93 -20.23 6.15
C ILE A 46 -31.17 -19.36 5.14
N VAL A 47 -31.06 -18.06 5.42
CA VAL A 47 -29.98 -17.18 4.89
C VAL A 47 -29.28 -16.54 6.09
N ALA A 48 -29.10 -17.34 7.14
CA ALA A 48 -28.42 -16.95 8.35
C ALA A 48 -27.04 -17.61 8.38
N LEU A 49 -26.00 -16.76 8.42
CA LEU A 49 -24.65 -17.06 8.89
C LEU A 49 -23.78 -17.99 8.01
N CYS A 50 -23.30 -17.45 6.89
CA CYS A 50 -21.89 -17.64 6.53
C CYS A 50 -21.12 -16.36 6.85
N PHE A 51 -21.20 -15.92 8.12
CA PHE A 51 -20.10 -15.11 8.67
C PHE A 51 -18.91 -16.05 8.71
N PHE A 52 -17.93 -15.84 7.83
CA PHE A 52 -16.58 -16.31 8.09
C PHE A 52 -16.18 -15.70 9.43
N GLY A 53 -16.30 -16.50 10.49
CA GLY A 53 -15.63 -16.24 11.74
C GLY A 53 -14.15 -16.31 11.44
N PHE A 54 -13.56 -15.18 11.07
CA PHE A 54 -12.15 -14.95 11.31
C PHE A 54 -12.01 -15.00 12.83
N SER A 55 -11.77 -16.20 13.35
CA SER A 55 -11.19 -16.34 14.67
C SER A 55 -10.01 -15.38 14.70
N ASN A 56 -10.02 -14.43 15.63
CA ASN A 56 -8.86 -13.59 15.90
C ASN A 56 -7.68 -14.53 16.10
N ALA A 57 -6.85 -14.69 15.07
CA ALA A 57 -5.57 -15.33 15.22
C ALA A 57 -4.89 -14.48 16.28
N ALA A 58 -4.70 -15.05 17.47
CA ALA A 58 -4.08 -14.35 18.57
C ALA A 58 -2.76 -13.79 18.03
N SER A 59 -2.66 -12.45 18.00
CA SER A 59 -1.42 -11.77 17.71
C SER A 59 -0.40 -12.36 18.67
N GLU A 60 0.53 -13.15 18.12
CA GLU A 60 1.77 -13.48 18.81
C GLU A 60 2.32 -12.16 19.35
N SER A 61 2.73 -12.14 20.61
CA SER A 61 2.95 -10.93 21.41
C SER A 61 3.95 -9.98 20.76
N ALA A 62 3.46 -9.16 19.83
CA ALA A 62 4.24 -8.21 19.06
C ALA A 62 4.68 -7.08 19.98
N THR A 63 5.89 -6.59 19.76
CA THR A 63 6.35 -5.38 20.44
C THR A 63 5.51 -4.21 19.92
N ASP A 64 4.82 -3.54 20.82
CA ASP A 64 4.04 -2.33 20.57
C ASP A 64 4.95 -1.10 20.69
N ILE A 65 4.95 -0.28 19.65
CA ILE A 65 5.68 0.98 19.57
C ILE A 65 4.65 2.09 19.35
N ARG A 66 4.56 3.01 20.30
CA ARG A 66 3.58 4.09 20.23
C ARG A 66 4.11 5.39 20.81
N LEU A 67 3.46 6.50 20.47
CA LEU A 67 3.69 7.75 21.17
C LEU A 67 3.14 7.67 22.59
N VAL A 68 3.95 8.08 23.57
CA VAL A 68 3.48 8.34 24.93
C VAL A 68 2.95 9.76 24.98
N PRO A 69 1.70 9.98 25.39
CA PRO A 69 1.20 11.32 25.64
C PRO A 69 2.08 12.03 26.68
N PRO A 70 2.37 13.33 26.51
CA PRO A 70 3.08 14.09 27.54
C PRO A 70 2.28 14.05 28.85
N SER A 71 2.99 13.91 29.98
CA SER A 71 2.38 13.79 31.31
C SER A 71 1.86 15.11 31.88
N SER A 72 2.14 16.25 31.23
CA SER A 72 1.59 17.56 31.57
C SER A 72 0.89 18.20 30.36
N SER A 73 -0.06 19.09 30.64
CA SER A 73 -0.81 19.89 29.67
C SER A 73 0.03 20.98 28.96
N ASP A 74 1.35 20.87 28.99
CA ASP A 74 2.24 21.83 28.34
C ASP A 74 2.33 21.54 26.85
N LEU A 75 1.97 22.54 26.05
CA LEU A 75 1.69 22.43 24.62
C LEU A 75 2.91 22.13 23.73
N VAL A 76 4.12 22.01 24.29
CA VAL A 76 5.37 21.79 23.53
C VAL A 76 6.37 20.96 24.35
N LEU A 77 6.01 19.72 24.70
CA LEU A 77 7.01 18.74 25.15
C LEU A 77 7.45 17.87 23.96
N PRO A 78 8.73 17.50 23.86
CA PRO A 78 9.18 16.55 22.86
C PRO A 78 8.42 15.24 23.04
N TRP A 79 7.96 14.67 21.94
CA TRP A 79 7.28 13.38 21.98
C TRP A 79 8.24 12.30 22.48
N THR A 80 7.69 11.37 23.24
CA THR A 80 8.41 10.22 23.79
C THR A 80 7.84 8.96 23.16
N LEU A 81 8.71 8.03 22.77
CA LEU A 81 8.33 6.70 22.32
C LEU A 81 8.14 5.79 23.52
N GLY A 82 6.97 5.18 23.60
CA GLY A 82 6.66 4.12 24.53
C GLY A 82 6.81 2.82 23.78
N VAL A 83 7.71 1.97 24.24
CA VAL A 83 7.91 0.64 23.68
C VAL A 83 7.53 -0.36 24.75
N SER A 84 6.66 -1.31 24.40
CA SER A 84 6.26 -2.38 25.30
C SER A 84 6.13 -3.70 24.56
N GLY A 85 6.33 -4.81 25.24
CA GLY A 85 6.23 -6.13 24.63
C GLY A 85 6.61 -7.24 25.59
N MET A 86 6.78 -8.44 25.05
CA MET A 86 7.32 -9.58 25.78
C MET A 86 8.80 -9.75 25.43
N TRP A 87 9.63 -10.03 26.43
CA TRP A 87 11.02 -10.40 26.26
C TRP A 87 11.17 -11.90 26.49
N PRO A 88 12.04 -12.64 25.76
CA PRO A 88 12.07 -14.11 25.79
C PRO A 88 12.50 -14.74 27.12
N ASN A 89 13.17 -13.98 28.00
CA ASN A 89 13.71 -14.47 29.27
C ASN A 89 13.51 -13.47 30.40
N ALA A 90 13.79 -13.87 31.65
CA ALA A 90 13.50 -13.07 32.84
C ALA A 90 14.37 -11.82 33.03
N CYS A 91 15.27 -11.54 32.08
CA CYS A 91 16.13 -10.39 32.10
C CYS A 91 15.72 -9.41 31.00
N ALA A 92 14.72 -8.58 31.33
CA ALA A 92 14.28 -7.51 30.45
C ALA A 92 15.47 -6.64 29.98
N PRO A 93 15.44 -6.17 28.74
CA PRO A 93 16.53 -5.38 28.18
C PRO A 93 16.49 -3.94 28.68
N GLU A 94 17.62 -3.26 28.59
CA GLU A 94 17.74 -1.83 28.85
C GLU A 94 18.19 -1.12 27.56
N ILE A 95 17.80 0.15 27.39
CA ILE A 95 18.28 0.98 26.28
C ILE A 95 19.78 1.18 26.44
N GLU A 96 20.54 0.75 25.43
CA GLU A 96 21.99 0.95 25.34
C GLU A 96 22.30 2.22 24.53
N ARG A 97 21.56 2.46 23.45
CA ARG A 97 21.77 3.59 22.55
C ARG A 97 20.50 3.95 21.81
N ILE A 98 20.32 5.24 21.54
CA ILE A 98 19.35 5.74 20.56
C ILE A 98 20.15 6.50 19.52
N ASN A 99 19.94 6.19 18.25
CA ASN A 99 20.49 6.92 17.11
C ASN A 99 19.33 7.44 16.26
N VAL A 100 19.46 8.67 15.78
CA VAL A 100 18.43 9.33 14.97
C VAL A 100 19.12 9.86 13.72
N ASP A 101 18.64 9.42 12.56
CA ASP A 101 19.10 9.88 11.25
C ASP A 101 17.89 10.29 10.42
N GLY A 102 17.65 11.59 10.30
CA GLY A 102 16.43 12.12 9.70
C GLY A 102 15.17 11.60 10.42
N ASN A 103 14.37 10.81 9.71
CA ASN A 103 13.15 10.19 10.22
C ASN A 103 13.37 8.74 10.71
N ASP A 104 14.57 8.19 10.55
CA ASP A 104 14.91 6.86 11.03
C ASP A 104 15.40 6.94 12.49
N VAL A 105 14.68 6.26 13.39
CA VAL A 105 15.01 6.15 14.81
C VAL A 105 15.44 4.72 15.10
N ARG A 106 16.70 4.53 15.45
CA ARG A 106 17.25 3.25 15.87
C ARG A 106 17.42 3.21 17.38
N ILE A 107 16.84 2.21 18.03
CA ILE A 107 16.99 1.97 19.46
C ILE A 107 17.71 0.64 19.65
N ASP A 108 18.93 0.68 20.17
CA ASP A 108 19.67 -0.52 20.56
C ASP A 108 19.34 -0.84 22.03
N VAL A 109 18.84 -2.04 22.27
CA VAL A 109 18.52 -2.56 23.61
C VAL A 109 19.35 -3.81 23.90
N ARG A 110 19.81 -3.93 25.15
CA ARG A 110 20.64 -5.06 25.57
C ARG A 110 20.31 -5.50 26.97
N ASN A 111 20.30 -6.81 27.17
CA ASN A 111 20.43 -7.38 28.49
C ASN A 111 21.91 -7.75 28.75
N LYS A 112 22.52 -7.17 29.78
CA LYS A 112 23.91 -7.43 30.18
C LYS A 112 24.07 -8.54 31.22
N LYS A 113 22.97 -9.10 31.75
CA LYS A 113 22.99 -10.19 32.73
C LYS A 113 23.37 -11.51 32.07
N THR A 114 24.20 -12.29 32.76
CA THR A 114 24.73 -13.57 32.27
C THR A 114 23.88 -14.78 32.66
N LEU A 115 23.02 -14.65 33.67
CA LEU A 115 22.15 -15.72 34.17
C LEU A 115 20.70 -15.24 34.17
N CYS A 116 19.90 -15.80 33.27
CA CYS A 116 18.50 -15.44 33.07
C CYS A 116 17.65 -16.70 32.99
N ALA A 117 16.57 -16.75 33.77
CA ALA A 117 15.58 -17.82 33.64
C ALA A 117 14.92 -17.72 32.25
N GLN A 118 14.68 -18.86 31.61
CA GLN A 118 14.02 -18.96 30.29
C GLN A 118 12.50 -18.82 30.42
N THR A 119 12.08 -17.73 31.06
CA THR A 119 10.68 -17.41 31.29
C THR A 119 10.42 -16.04 30.68
N PRO A 120 9.54 -15.94 29.68
CA PRO A 120 9.22 -14.65 29.08
C PRO A 120 8.65 -13.67 30.12
N VAL A 121 9.08 -12.41 30.05
CA VAL A 121 8.58 -11.34 30.93
C VAL A 121 8.17 -10.12 30.12
N PRO A 122 7.14 -9.38 30.54
CA PRO A 122 6.82 -8.11 29.92
C PRO A 122 7.96 -7.12 30.14
N PHE A 123 8.21 -6.27 29.15
CA PHE A 123 9.11 -5.13 29.28
C PHE A 123 8.40 -3.85 28.83
N THR A 124 8.86 -2.72 29.36
CA THR A 124 8.46 -1.40 28.89
C THR A 124 9.62 -0.44 29.09
N PHE A 125 9.89 0.40 28.10
CA PHE A 125 10.81 1.52 28.24
C PHE A 125 10.32 2.71 27.43
N ASN A 126 10.76 3.90 27.86
CA ASN A 126 10.51 5.15 27.15
C ASN A 126 11.81 5.58 26.47
N ALA A 127 11.75 5.90 25.19
CA ALA A 127 12.84 6.48 24.43
C ALA A 127 12.50 7.93 24.07
N ALA A 128 13.47 8.84 24.21
CA ALA A 128 13.32 10.26 23.90
C ALA A 128 14.25 10.63 22.72
N PRO A 129 13.80 10.45 21.45
CA PRO A 129 14.63 10.69 20.28
C PRO A 129 15.21 12.12 20.22
N ALA A 130 14.41 13.13 20.57
CA ALA A 130 14.85 14.53 20.59
C ALA A 130 16.09 14.75 21.49
N ALA A 131 16.05 14.18 22.70
CA ALA A 131 17.16 14.26 23.64
C ALA A 131 18.41 13.52 23.13
N ALA A 132 18.22 12.37 22.46
CA ALA A 132 19.31 11.58 21.89
C ALA A 132 19.99 12.28 20.70
N SER A 133 19.24 13.04 19.90
CA SER A 133 19.78 13.85 18.79
C SER A 133 20.24 15.26 19.21
N GLY A 134 20.10 15.62 20.50
CA GLY A 134 20.51 16.92 21.02
C GLY A 134 19.65 18.09 20.55
N VAL A 135 18.42 17.82 20.10
CA VAL A 135 17.45 18.84 19.65
C VAL A 135 16.35 19.02 20.69
N THR A 136 15.80 20.23 20.79
CA THR A 136 14.69 20.52 21.71
C THR A 136 13.38 19.92 21.24
N LEU A 137 13.15 19.93 19.92
CA LEU A 137 11.93 19.43 19.29
C LEU A 137 12.29 18.75 17.97
N MET A 138 11.73 17.56 17.77
CA MET A 138 11.81 16.85 16.50
C MET A 138 10.77 17.43 15.52
N PRO A 139 11.10 17.55 14.21
CA PRO A 139 10.12 17.96 13.21
C PRO A 139 8.85 17.09 13.24
N ALA A 140 7.71 17.67 12.87
CA ALA A 140 6.51 16.87 12.63
C ALA A 140 6.72 16.00 11.38
N GLY A 141 6.37 14.73 11.46
CA GLY A 141 6.55 13.76 10.38
C GLY A 141 6.27 12.33 10.81
N SER A 142 6.33 11.43 9.82
CA SER A 142 6.33 9.99 10.04
C SER A 142 7.77 9.52 10.31
N TYR A 143 7.95 8.74 11.38
CA TYR A 143 9.22 8.21 11.85
C TYR A 143 9.25 6.70 11.73
N HIS A 144 10.37 6.14 11.27
CA HIS A 144 10.61 4.71 11.19
C HIS A 144 11.39 4.27 12.43
N VAL A 145 10.76 3.50 13.30
CA VAL A 145 11.38 3.08 14.56
C VAL A 145 11.84 1.64 14.43
N SER A 146 13.15 1.44 14.45
CA SER A 146 13.77 0.10 14.46
C SER A 146 14.39 -0.18 15.82
N ILE A 147 13.99 -1.27 16.45
CA ILE A 147 14.55 -1.73 17.73
C ILE A 147 15.48 -2.90 17.45
N TYR A 148 16.73 -2.77 17.84
CA TYR A 148 17.73 -3.83 17.76
C TYR A 148 18.01 -4.38 19.14
N ALA A 149 17.96 -5.70 19.29
CA ALA A 149 18.13 -6.40 20.55
C ALA A 149 19.39 -7.28 20.55
N ALA A 150 20.02 -7.41 21.72
CA ALA A 150 21.04 -8.42 21.97
C ALA A 150 20.86 -9.07 23.34
N GLN A 151 20.98 -10.40 23.38
CA GLN A 151 20.97 -11.20 24.61
C GLN A 151 22.41 -11.47 25.07
N GLY A 152 22.89 -10.70 26.05
CA GLY A 152 24.24 -10.80 26.58
C GLY A 152 25.13 -9.62 26.20
N ALA A 153 26.18 -9.40 26.99
CA ALA A 153 27.06 -8.23 26.89
C ALA A 153 27.78 -8.10 25.53
N HIS A 154 28.07 -9.22 24.87
CA HIS A 154 28.86 -9.26 23.62
C HIS A 154 28.10 -9.89 22.44
N ALA A 155 26.82 -10.21 22.61
CA ALA A 155 26.01 -10.75 21.52
C ALA A 155 25.76 -9.69 20.43
N PRO A 156 25.69 -10.10 19.15
CA PRO A 156 25.36 -9.19 18.06
C PRO A 156 23.94 -8.64 18.23
N LEU A 157 23.76 -7.38 17.83
CA LEU A 157 22.45 -6.74 17.74
C LEU A 157 21.70 -7.27 16.52
N ARG A 158 20.44 -7.68 16.71
CA ARG A 158 19.53 -8.13 15.66
C ARG A 158 18.25 -7.32 15.70
N LEU A 159 17.62 -7.08 14.55
CA LEU A 159 16.33 -6.38 14.51
C LEU A 159 15.30 -7.21 15.30
N TYR A 160 14.63 -6.57 16.25
CA TYR A 160 13.69 -7.19 17.19
C TYR A 160 12.26 -6.71 16.96
N ALA A 161 12.12 -5.43 16.62
CA ALA A 161 10.84 -4.81 16.34
C ALA A 161 11.03 -3.67 15.35
N PHE A 162 9.97 -3.40 14.59
CA PHE A 162 9.88 -2.27 13.69
C PHE A 162 8.47 -1.70 13.80
N GLY A 163 8.32 -0.39 13.65
CA GLY A 163 7.02 0.26 13.57
C GLY A 163 7.15 1.69 13.07
N LEU A 164 6.05 2.20 12.53
CA LEU A 164 5.91 3.59 12.13
C LEU A 164 5.28 4.42 13.25
N VAL A 165 5.69 5.67 13.36
CA VAL A 165 5.11 6.62 14.31
C VAL A 165 4.88 7.95 13.62
N ASP A 166 3.63 8.42 13.58
CA ASP A 166 3.30 9.71 12.99
C ASP A 166 3.13 10.78 14.07
N THR A 167 3.83 11.89 13.91
CA THR A 167 3.82 13.05 14.80
C THR A 167 3.16 14.28 14.17
N THR A 168 2.63 14.16 12.95
CA THR A 168 1.92 15.23 12.25
C THR A 168 0.54 15.48 12.84
N SER A 169 0.06 16.72 12.72
CA SER A 169 -1.33 17.04 13.02
C SER A 169 -2.23 16.55 11.88
N ALA A 170 -3.48 16.20 12.22
CA ALA A 170 -4.46 15.57 11.34
C ALA A 170 -4.87 16.38 10.07
N ASP A 171 -4.29 17.56 9.85
CA ASP A 171 -4.64 18.46 8.74
C ASP A 171 -3.80 18.24 7.48
N ALA A 172 -2.75 17.41 7.52
CA ALA A 172 -1.86 17.14 6.38
C ALA A 172 -1.89 15.66 5.93
N VAL A 173 -3.10 15.09 5.80
CA VAL A 173 -3.28 13.67 5.53
C VAL A 173 -3.13 13.37 4.03
N ALA A 174 -2.05 12.69 3.66
CA ALA A 174 -1.95 12.01 2.37
C ALA A 174 -3.09 10.98 2.28
N THR A 175 -4.05 11.20 1.40
CA THR A 175 -5.16 10.25 1.18
C THR A 175 -4.80 9.35 0.00
N PRO A 176 -4.49 8.05 0.20
CA PRO A 176 -4.13 7.17 -0.89
C PRO A 176 -5.30 6.88 -1.83
N GLU A 177 -4.99 6.66 -3.10
CA GLU A 177 -5.95 6.12 -4.06
C GLU A 177 -6.12 4.61 -3.92
N SER A 178 -7.37 4.17 -4.00
CA SER A 178 -7.70 2.75 -4.21
C SER A 178 -7.13 2.23 -5.53
N GLY A 179 -6.75 0.95 -5.53
CA GLY A 179 -6.40 0.16 -6.70
C GLY A 179 -5.02 -0.49 -6.59
N TYR A 180 -4.32 -0.61 -7.72
CA TYR A 180 -3.05 -1.32 -7.79
C TYR A 180 -1.85 -0.43 -7.53
N TRP A 181 -0.96 -0.92 -6.68
CA TRP A 181 0.29 -0.30 -6.27
C TRP A 181 1.42 -1.25 -6.57
N TRP A 182 2.48 -0.77 -7.22
CA TRP A 182 3.55 -1.63 -7.70
C TRP A 182 4.90 -1.16 -7.21
N ALA A 183 5.75 -2.14 -6.89
CA ALA A 183 7.11 -1.88 -6.46
C ALA A 183 7.88 -1.19 -7.59
N GLN A 184 8.48 -0.05 -7.28
CA GLN A 184 9.30 0.70 -8.19
C GLN A 184 10.78 0.42 -7.93
N PRO A 185 11.62 0.36 -8.97
CA PRO A 185 13.06 0.41 -8.80
C PRO A 185 13.45 1.77 -8.24
N GLU A 186 14.04 1.76 -7.05
CA GLU A 186 14.65 2.95 -6.43
C GLU A 186 16.07 2.60 -5.98
N GLY A 187 17.06 3.34 -6.51
CA GLY A 187 18.47 3.10 -6.22
C GLY A 187 18.98 1.72 -6.62
N ASN A 188 19.73 1.07 -5.74
CA ASN A 188 20.30 -0.28 -5.88
C ASN A 188 19.42 -1.38 -5.26
N SER A 189 18.16 -1.08 -4.99
CA SER A 189 17.23 -1.99 -4.33
C SER A 189 16.92 -3.18 -5.23
N ASN A 190 17.10 -4.40 -4.73
CA ASN A 190 16.59 -5.62 -5.36
C ASN A 190 15.06 -5.62 -5.27
N VAL A 191 14.41 -4.93 -6.20
CA VAL A 191 12.98 -5.04 -6.44
C VAL A 191 12.70 -6.50 -6.75
N SER A 192 11.79 -7.14 -6.01
CA SER A 192 11.24 -8.42 -6.48
C SER A 192 10.31 -8.11 -7.65
N PRO A 193 10.68 -8.47 -8.89
CA PRO A 193 9.79 -8.28 -10.02
C PRO A 193 8.50 -9.07 -9.73
N GLY A 194 7.34 -8.50 -10.07
CA GLY A 194 6.06 -9.17 -9.85
C GLY A 194 5.43 -8.95 -8.47
N THR A 195 6.09 -8.23 -7.56
CA THR A 195 5.50 -7.89 -6.25
C THR A 195 4.72 -6.57 -6.32
N GLY A 196 3.48 -6.60 -5.86
CA GLY A 196 2.62 -5.42 -5.78
C GLY A 196 1.55 -5.58 -4.71
N LEU A 197 0.85 -4.49 -4.44
CA LEU A 197 -0.28 -4.43 -3.52
C LEU A 197 -1.55 -4.04 -4.28
N VAL A 198 -2.68 -4.58 -3.87
CA VAL A 198 -4.00 -4.01 -4.12
C VAL A 198 -4.44 -3.35 -2.82
N ILE A 199 -4.64 -2.05 -2.84
CA ILE A 199 -5.03 -1.26 -1.67
C ILE A 199 -6.42 -0.70 -1.92
N GLU A 200 -7.33 -0.94 -1.00
CA GLU A 200 -8.68 -0.37 -1.02
C GLU A 200 -8.92 0.45 0.24
N LEU A 201 -9.30 1.71 0.07
CA LEU A 201 -9.62 2.63 1.17
C LEU A 201 -11.14 2.81 1.30
N GLN A 202 -11.69 2.45 2.45
CA GLN A 202 -13.10 2.63 2.79
C GLN A 202 -13.23 3.43 4.09
N GLY A 203 -13.52 4.73 3.97
CA GLY A 203 -13.41 5.65 5.10
C GLY A 203 -11.96 5.76 5.55
N ARG A 204 -11.65 5.24 6.75
CA ARG A 204 -10.27 5.12 7.28
C ARG A 204 -9.75 3.68 7.27
N THR A 205 -10.53 2.73 6.77
CA THR A 205 -10.13 1.31 6.78
C THR A 205 -9.44 0.98 5.46
N LEU A 206 -8.20 0.50 5.55
CA LEU A 206 -7.48 -0.05 4.43
C LEU A 206 -7.67 -1.56 4.38
N THR A 207 -8.04 -2.09 3.22
CA THR A 207 -7.91 -3.51 2.91
C THR A 207 -6.76 -3.68 1.92
N VAL A 208 -5.82 -4.55 2.24
CA VAL A 208 -4.63 -4.76 1.43
C VAL A 208 -4.48 -6.22 1.03
N SER A 209 -4.24 -6.45 -0.26
CA SER A 209 -3.82 -7.74 -0.80
C SER A 209 -2.39 -7.61 -1.32
N ALA A 210 -1.47 -8.42 -0.81
CA ALA A 210 -0.10 -8.47 -1.34
C ALA A 210 0.05 -9.64 -2.31
N LEU A 211 0.55 -9.34 -3.49
CA LEU A 211 0.88 -10.26 -4.57
C LEU A 211 2.37 -10.59 -4.45
N SER A 212 2.72 -11.84 -4.15
CA SER A 212 4.12 -12.21 -4.03
C SER A 212 4.37 -13.66 -4.42
N TYR A 213 5.62 -14.09 -4.22
CA TYR A 213 6.10 -15.43 -4.51
C TYR A 213 6.88 -15.98 -3.33
N GLU A 214 6.73 -17.26 -3.07
CA GLU A 214 7.57 -18.00 -2.13
C GLU A 214 8.99 -18.17 -2.69
N SER A 215 9.91 -18.67 -1.87
CA SER A 215 11.30 -18.91 -2.27
C SER A 215 11.44 -19.94 -3.41
N ASN A 216 10.46 -20.83 -3.59
CA ASN A 216 10.37 -21.78 -4.69
C ASN A 216 9.72 -21.19 -5.97
N GLY A 217 9.29 -19.92 -5.94
CA GLY A 217 8.62 -19.24 -7.04
C GLY A 217 7.12 -19.50 -7.14
N GLU A 218 6.50 -20.24 -6.22
CA GLU A 218 5.05 -20.42 -6.20
C GLU A 218 4.36 -19.11 -5.75
N PRO A 219 3.25 -18.73 -6.39
CA PRO A 219 2.53 -17.51 -6.02
C PRO A 219 1.89 -17.65 -4.64
N VAL A 220 1.98 -16.60 -3.84
CA VAL A 220 1.37 -16.50 -2.52
C VAL A 220 0.62 -15.18 -2.38
N TRP A 221 -0.52 -15.25 -1.68
CA TRP A 221 -1.40 -14.12 -1.42
C TRP A 221 -1.44 -13.85 0.07
N TYR A 222 -1.19 -12.59 0.42
CA TYR A 222 -1.40 -12.10 1.77
C TYR A 222 -2.57 -11.13 1.79
N LEU A 223 -3.42 -11.21 2.81
CA LEU A 223 -4.59 -10.37 2.99
C LEU A 223 -4.57 -9.78 4.39
N GLY A 224 -4.85 -8.48 4.50
CA GLY A 224 -4.93 -7.82 5.79
C GLY A 224 -5.80 -6.57 5.74
N THR A 225 -6.17 -6.10 6.93
CA THR A 225 -6.94 -4.88 7.11
C THR A 225 -6.34 -4.08 8.26
N GLY A 226 -6.27 -2.76 8.10
CA GLY A 226 -5.77 -1.85 9.15
C GLY A 226 -6.43 -0.48 9.04
N LEU A 227 -6.25 0.33 10.07
CA LEU A 227 -6.69 1.73 10.06
C LEU A 227 -5.60 2.61 9.47
N LEU A 228 -6.00 3.52 8.59
CA LEU A 228 -5.17 4.65 8.18
C LEU A 228 -5.26 5.73 9.26
N GLU A 229 -4.13 6.01 9.88
CA GLU A 229 -3.94 7.05 10.88
C GLU A 229 -2.98 8.07 10.30
N SER A 230 -3.52 9.26 9.98
CA SER A 230 -2.80 10.26 9.22
C SER A 230 -2.24 9.65 7.91
N SER A 231 -0.92 9.57 7.72
CA SER A 231 -0.31 8.98 6.53
C SER A 231 0.12 7.52 6.70
N ILE A 232 -0.04 6.91 7.88
CA ILE A 232 0.49 5.57 8.16
C ILE A 232 -0.58 4.53 8.45
N ALA A 233 -0.28 3.26 8.20
CA ALA A 233 -1.12 2.14 8.57
C ALA A 233 -0.31 0.91 8.99
N HIS A 234 -0.74 0.28 10.08
CA HIS A 234 -0.21 -1.00 10.56
C HIS A 234 -1.21 -2.10 10.23
N ILE A 235 -0.77 -3.10 9.46
CA ILE A 235 -1.66 -4.11 8.87
C ILE A 235 -1.10 -5.50 9.17
N PRO A 236 -1.69 -6.26 10.11
CA PRO A 236 -1.38 -7.68 10.25
C PRO A 236 -1.89 -8.43 9.03
N MET A 237 -1.03 -9.21 8.39
CA MET A 237 -1.32 -9.90 7.14
C MET A 237 -1.42 -11.41 7.36
N LEU A 238 -2.49 -11.98 6.81
CA LEU A 238 -2.76 -13.41 6.80
C LEU A 238 -2.33 -14.00 5.47
N ARG A 239 -1.64 -15.14 5.50
CA ARG A 239 -1.40 -15.98 4.31
C ARG A 239 -2.59 -16.90 4.11
N VAL A 240 -3.15 -16.90 2.90
CA VAL A 240 -4.29 -17.78 2.55
C VAL A 240 -3.83 -18.87 1.60
N GLN A 241 -4.11 -20.14 1.94
CA GLN A 241 -3.67 -21.30 1.18
C GLN A 241 -4.65 -22.47 1.23
N GLY A 242 -4.49 -23.44 0.32
CA GLY A 242 -5.26 -24.70 0.31
C GLY A 242 -6.71 -24.58 -0.15
N GLY A 243 -7.09 -23.47 -0.80
CA GLY A 243 -8.41 -23.29 -1.40
C GLY A 243 -8.59 -24.04 -2.72
N SER A 244 -9.84 -24.13 -3.19
CA SER A 244 -10.17 -24.76 -4.47
C SER A 244 -9.81 -23.87 -5.66
N SER A 245 -9.35 -24.48 -6.75
CA SER A 245 -9.19 -23.79 -8.04
C SER A 245 -10.55 -23.38 -8.61
N LEU A 246 -10.59 -22.27 -9.35
CA LEU A 246 -11.77 -21.77 -10.08
C LEU A 246 -12.40 -22.82 -11.02
N PHE A 247 -11.57 -23.71 -11.58
CA PHE A 247 -11.99 -24.79 -12.48
C PHE A 247 -11.75 -26.19 -11.89
N GLY A 248 -11.32 -26.26 -10.62
CA GLY A 248 -11.04 -27.52 -9.95
C GLY A 248 -12.29 -28.12 -9.31
N GLU A 249 -12.18 -29.39 -8.91
CA GLU A 249 -13.15 -29.96 -8.00
C GLU A 249 -13.13 -29.21 -6.66
N LYS A 250 -14.27 -29.18 -5.99
CA LYS A 250 -14.38 -28.56 -4.67
C LYS A 250 -13.48 -29.31 -3.68
N THR A 251 -12.50 -28.59 -3.12
CA THR A 251 -11.60 -29.05 -2.07
C THR A 251 -12.06 -28.56 -0.69
N GLU A 252 -11.23 -28.80 0.34
CA GLU A 252 -11.38 -28.16 1.65
C GLU A 252 -11.43 -26.63 1.55
N ALA A 253 -12.03 -26.01 2.57
CA ALA A 253 -12.03 -24.57 2.71
C ALA A 253 -10.58 -24.04 2.85
N PRO A 254 -10.27 -22.85 2.29
CA PRO A 254 -8.95 -22.26 2.42
C PRO A 254 -8.62 -22.01 3.90
N ARG A 255 -7.35 -22.20 4.25
CA ARG A 255 -6.81 -21.91 5.57
C ARG A 255 -6.14 -20.55 5.54
N ALA A 256 -6.40 -19.73 6.55
CA ALA A 256 -5.73 -18.46 6.78
C ALA A 256 -4.88 -18.55 8.06
N ALA A 257 -3.65 -18.07 8.00
CA ALA A 257 -2.74 -18.02 9.14
C ALA A 257 -2.00 -16.70 9.18
N ALA A 258 -1.72 -16.17 10.38
CA ALA A 258 -0.83 -15.03 10.55
C ALA A 258 0.53 -15.34 9.90
N ALA A 259 1.07 -14.39 9.15
CA ALA A 259 2.28 -14.65 8.37
C ALA A 259 3.30 -13.51 8.41
N LEU A 260 2.86 -12.26 8.31
CA LEU A 260 3.72 -11.09 8.34
C LEU A 260 2.93 -9.86 8.81
N ASN A 261 3.63 -8.79 9.19
CA ASN A 261 3.03 -7.47 9.32
C ASN A 261 3.46 -6.58 8.15
N LEU A 262 2.56 -5.70 7.76
CA LEU A 262 2.78 -4.68 6.76
C LEU A 262 2.59 -3.31 7.41
N ASP A 263 3.65 -2.52 7.45
CA ASP A 263 3.61 -1.12 7.77
C ASP A 263 3.62 -0.31 6.47
N LEU A 264 2.67 0.60 6.29
CA LEU A 264 2.57 1.48 5.13
C LEU A 264 2.72 2.94 5.56
N GLU A 265 3.54 3.68 4.82
CA GLU A 265 3.60 5.14 4.87
C GLU A 265 3.20 5.69 3.50
N PHE A 266 2.16 6.51 3.45
CA PHE A 266 1.72 7.21 2.24
C PHE A 266 2.37 8.58 2.17
N GLN A 267 3.23 8.76 1.17
CA GLN A 267 3.90 10.04 0.89
C GLN A 267 3.02 10.97 0.07
N SER A 268 2.07 10.40 -0.68
CA SER A 268 1.04 11.12 -1.45
C SER A 268 -0.12 10.19 -1.78
N SER A 269 -1.10 10.69 -2.53
CA SER A 269 -2.18 9.88 -3.10
C SER A 269 -1.69 8.75 -4.02
N GLY A 270 -0.47 8.85 -4.56
CA GLY A 270 0.08 7.94 -5.57
C GLY A 270 1.44 7.32 -5.22
N ARG A 271 2.01 7.63 -4.05
CA ARG A 271 3.32 7.14 -3.60
C ARG A 271 3.27 6.67 -2.15
N ALA A 272 3.92 5.54 -1.90
CA ALA A 272 4.01 4.97 -0.57
C ALA A 272 5.33 4.21 -0.38
N VAL A 273 5.70 3.96 0.86
CA VAL A 273 6.72 2.98 1.23
C VAL A 273 6.05 1.92 2.08
N ALA A 274 6.37 0.66 1.81
CA ALA A 274 5.85 -0.51 2.50
C ALA A 274 6.97 -1.27 3.17
N TRP A 275 6.82 -1.61 4.45
CA TRP A 275 7.73 -2.47 5.18
C TRP A 275 7.03 -3.76 5.56
N PHE A 276 7.57 -4.87 5.06
CA PHE A 276 7.13 -6.21 5.41
C PHE A 276 8.02 -6.73 6.53
N THR A 277 7.43 -7.13 7.63
CA THR A 277 8.13 -7.75 8.75
C THR A 277 7.63 -9.15 9.02
N ARG A 278 8.56 -10.06 9.31
CA ARG A 278 8.26 -11.41 9.79
C ARG A 278 9.37 -11.90 10.71
N SER A 279 9.09 -12.91 11.53
CA SER A 279 10.12 -13.60 12.29
C SER A 279 11.15 -14.21 11.35
N SER A 280 12.43 -14.12 11.71
CA SER A 280 13.51 -14.71 10.92
C SER A 280 13.46 -16.23 10.99
N ALA A 281 13.78 -16.88 9.87
CA ALA A 281 13.86 -18.34 9.82
C ALA A 281 14.97 -18.90 10.72
N ASP A 282 16.05 -18.15 10.93
CA ASP A 282 17.22 -18.58 11.69
C ASP A 282 17.13 -18.25 13.19
N ASP A 283 16.26 -17.30 13.57
CA ASP A 283 16.10 -16.84 14.95
C ASP A 283 14.69 -16.27 15.15
N SER A 284 13.84 -16.99 15.88
CA SER A 284 12.46 -16.58 16.15
C SER A 284 12.33 -15.29 16.95
N ASN A 285 13.41 -14.81 17.58
CA ASN A 285 13.43 -13.53 18.30
C ASN A 285 13.96 -12.38 17.43
N ALA A 286 14.41 -12.67 16.20
CA ALA A 286 14.84 -11.66 15.25
C ALA A 286 13.77 -11.47 14.17
N LEU A 287 13.70 -10.26 13.61
CA LEU A 287 12.84 -9.94 12.49
C LEU A 287 13.65 -9.80 11.20
N GLU A 288 13.06 -10.30 10.12
CA GLU A 288 13.39 -9.89 8.77
C GLU A 288 12.53 -8.70 8.39
N LEU A 289 13.16 -7.66 7.83
CA LEU A 289 12.50 -6.44 7.36
C LEU A 289 12.81 -6.27 5.88
N ARG A 290 11.76 -6.04 5.09
CA ARG A 290 11.89 -5.70 3.68
C ARG A 290 11.07 -4.47 3.34
N ALA A 291 11.76 -3.43 2.87
CA ALA A 291 11.12 -2.21 2.37
C ALA A 291 10.85 -2.32 0.86
N LEU A 292 9.74 -1.76 0.40
CA LEU A 292 9.40 -1.55 -1.01
C LEU A 292 8.87 -0.13 -1.20
N THR A 293 9.44 0.63 -2.13
CA THR A 293 8.83 1.86 -2.63
C THR A 293 7.74 1.50 -3.63
N LEU A 294 6.53 2.02 -3.40
CA LEU A 294 5.34 1.73 -4.19
C LEU A 294 4.88 2.98 -4.95
N SER A 295 4.32 2.75 -6.13
CA SER A 295 3.58 3.78 -6.85
C SER A 295 2.26 3.25 -7.37
N ARG A 296 1.24 4.12 -7.36
CA ARG A 296 -0.09 3.83 -7.90
C ARG A 296 0.00 3.67 -9.42
N MET A 297 -0.45 2.52 -9.94
CA MET A 297 -0.29 2.14 -11.34
C MET A 297 -1.61 2.13 -12.13
N ALA A 298 -1.59 2.72 -13.32
CA ALA A 298 -2.65 2.51 -14.31
C ALA A 298 -2.22 1.38 -15.25
N PHE A 299 -2.75 0.17 -15.06
CA PHE A 299 -2.40 -0.96 -15.95
C PHE A 299 -3.02 -0.86 -17.34
N ALA A 300 -4.10 -0.09 -17.48
CA ALA A 300 -4.84 0.02 -18.73
C ALA A 300 -4.15 0.93 -19.77
N ASP A 301 -3.31 1.87 -19.31
CA ASP A 301 -2.82 2.95 -20.14
C ASP A 301 -1.29 2.99 -20.20
N PRO A 302 -0.71 3.30 -21.37
CA PRO A 302 0.68 3.64 -21.44
C PRO A 302 0.95 4.88 -20.56
N PRO A 303 2.11 4.96 -19.90
CA PRO A 303 2.44 6.06 -19.00
C PRO A 303 2.94 7.29 -19.77
N ASP A 304 2.32 7.59 -20.90
CA ASP A 304 2.68 8.66 -21.85
C ASP A 304 1.89 9.95 -21.67
N GLY A 305 1.00 9.98 -20.69
CA GLY A 305 0.15 11.12 -20.38
C GLY A 305 -1.34 10.87 -20.63
N HIS A 306 -1.69 9.84 -21.40
CA HIS A 306 -3.08 9.57 -21.79
C HIS A 306 -4.01 9.35 -20.58
N VAL A 307 -3.53 8.67 -19.54
CA VAL A 307 -4.32 8.41 -18.32
C VAL A 307 -4.78 9.68 -17.59
N TRP A 308 -4.10 10.82 -17.79
CA TRP A 308 -4.47 12.10 -17.17
C TRP A 308 -5.38 12.97 -18.05
N GLN A 309 -5.77 12.50 -19.24
CA GLN A 309 -6.79 13.16 -20.05
C GLN A 309 -8.19 13.05 -19.44
N GLY A 310 -9.05 13.98 -19.83
CA GLY A 310 -10.47 14.01 -19.47
C GLY A 310 -10.84 15.16 -18.54
N ASP A 311 -11.96 14.97 -17.83
CA ASP A 311 -12.56 15.99 -16.99
C ASP A 311 -11.97 16.01 -15.58
N TRP A 312 -11.56 17.21 -15.16
CA TRP A 312 -11.00 17.48 -13.85
C TRP A 312 -11.70 18.67 -13.18
N ILE A 313 -11.69 18.69 -11.86
CA ILE A 313 -12.08 19.82 -11.05
C ILE A 313 -10.90 20.29 -10.19
N LEU A 314 -10.56 21.56 -10.34
CA LEU A 314 -9.60 22.27 -9.51
C LEU A 314 -10.32 22.81 -8.27
N VAL A 315 -9.87 22.38 -7.10
CA VAL A 315 -10.48 22.65 -5.80
C VAL A 315 -9.42 23.26 -4.87
N PRO A 316 -9.42 24.59 -4.71
CA PRO A 316 -8.66 25.25 -3.66
C PRO A 316 -9.21 24.86 -2.28
N ASP A 317 -8.34 24.76 -1.27
CA ASP A 317 -8.78 24.54 0.11
C ASP A 317 -9.38 25.82 0.74
N ASP A 318 -9.06 27.00 0.19
CA ASP A 318 -9.67 28.27 0.57
C ASP A 318 -11.10 28.36 0.02
N PRO A 319 -12.15 28.39 0.87
CA PRO A 319 -13.53 28.41 0.43
C PRO A 319 -13.94 29.70 -0.29
N LEU A 320 -13.12 30.76 -0.20
CA LEU A 320 -13.35 32.01 -0.94
C LEU A 320 -12.89 31.92 -2.40
N LYS A 321 -12.08 30.92 -2.75
CA LYS A 321 -11.61 30.71 -4.12
C LYS A 321 -12.55 29.77 -4.87
N ALA A 322 -12.88 30.15 -6.10
CA ALA A 322 -13.80 29.38 -6.93
C ALA A 322 -13.18 28.05 -7.38
N THR A 323 -13.99 26.99 -7.35
CA THR A 323 -13.66 25.73 -8.03
C THR A 323 -13.77 25.91 -9.54
N GLN A 324 -12.87 25.28 -10.30
CA GLN A 324 -12.85 25.40 -11.76
C GLN A 324 -12.87 24.01 -12.40
N ARG A 325 -13.73 23.81 -13.41
CA ARG A 325 -13.69 22.61 -14.26
C ARG A 325 -12.67 22.80 -15.37
N LEU A 326 -11.86 21.77 -15.62
CA LEU A 326 -10.86 21.69 -16.67
C LEU A 326 -11.12 20.44 -17.51
N HIS A 327 -10.95 20.54 -18.82
CA HIS A 327 -11.14 19.43 -19.75
C HIS A 327 -9.88 19.17 -20.57
N PHE A 328 -8.99 18.32 -20.07
CA PHE A 328 -7.70 18.04 -20.74
C PHE A 328 -7.85 17.00 -21.84
N ASP A 329 -8.04 17.44 -23.08
CA ASP A 329 -8.27 16.57 -24.25
C ASP A 329 -7.10 16.57 -25.25
N GLN A 330 -6.15 17.49 -25.12
CA GLN A 330 -5.00 17.58 -26.02
C GLN A 330 -3.69 17.18 -25.31
N LEU A 331 -3.19 15.97 -25.60
CA LEU A 331 -1.89 15.51 -25.14
C LEU A 331 -0.79 15.86 -26.16
N GLN A 332 0.30 16.43 -25.66
CA GLN A 332 1.52 16.72 -26.42
C GLN A 332 2.72 16.18 -25.66
N THR A 333 3.36 15.13 -26.17
CA THR A 333 4.64 14.67 -25.65
C THR A 333 5.74 15.63 -26.10
N GLN A 334 6.36 16.32 -25.15
CA GLN A 334 7.44 17.28 -25.43
C GLN A 334 8.80 16.61 -25.44
N SER A 335 8.99 15.61 -24.57
CA SER A 335 10.18 14.77 -24.49
C SER A 335 9.86 13.44 -23.82
N GLU A 336 10.85 12.56 -23.68
CA GLU A 336 10.74 11.34 -22.86
C GLU A 336 10.40 11.64 -21.39
N GLN A 337 10.77 12.82 -20.89
CA GLN A 337 10.51 13.23 -19.51
C GLN A 337 9.29 14.13 -19.38
N ASN A 338 8.86 14.83 -20.43
CA ASN A 338 7.84 15.86 -20.30
C ASN A 338 6.67 15.64 -21.25
N PHE A 339 5.46 15.82 -20.73
CA PHE A 339 4.26 15.93 -21.55
C PHE A 339 3.42 17.11 -21.08
N ARG A 340 2.60 17.62 -22.00
CA ARG A 340 1.66 18.71 -21.76
C ARG A 340 0.26 18.23 -22.10
N LEU A 341 -0.67 18.51 -21.20
CA LEU A 341 -2.09 18.39 -21.42
C LEU A 341 -2.68 19.80 -21.55
N SER A 342 -3.43 20.08 -22.60
CA SER A 342 -4.10 21.36 -22.79
C SER A 342 -5.61 21.17 -22.75
N ASP A 343 -6.31 22.18 -22.23
CA ASP A 343 -7.76 22.24 -22.23
C ASP A 343 -8.24 22.90 -23.53
N SER A 344 -9.11 22.25 -24.30
CA SER A 344 -9.63 22.86 -25.54
C SER A 344 -10.58 24.03 -25.32
N ASN A 345 -11.14 24.16 -24.11
CA ASN A 345 -12.11 25.20 -23.77
C ASN A 345 -11.47 26.42 -23.08
N SER A 346 -10.18 26.38 -22.77
CA SER A 346 -9.46 27.46 -22.10
C SER A 346 -7.97 27.45 -22.44
N ASP A 347 -7.22 28.53 -22.17
CA ASP A 347 -5.76 28.50 -22.39
C ASP A 347 -5.00 27.77 -21.26
N ASN A 348 -5.70 26.95 -20.47
CA ASN A 348 -5.10 26.21 -19.36
C ASN A 348 -4.35 24.99 -19.87
N SER A 349 -3.22 24.71 -19.23
CA SER A 349 -2.43 23.52 -19.53
C SER A 349 -1.70 22.98 -18.31
N LEU A 350 -1.60 21.67 -18.25
CA LEU A 350 -0.89 20.92 -17.23
C LEU A 350 0.39 20.35 -17.84
N ASN A 351 1.54 20.86 -17.41
CA ASN A 351 2.85 20.38 -17.83
C ASN A 351 3.38 19.43 -16.76
N CYS A 352 3.66 18.17 -17.12
CA CYS A 352 4.05 17.13 -16.17
C CYS A 352 5.45 16.57 -16.48
N TRP A 353 6.23 16.35 -15.43
CA TRP A 353 7.56 15.76 -15.48
C TRP A 353 7.54 14.32 -14.99
N ARG A 354 8.12 13.41 -15.78
CA ARG A 354 8.26 11.98 -15.53
C ARG A 354 9.69 11.58 -15.19
N ASP A 355 9.80 10.53 -14.40
CA ASP A 355 11.06 9.87 -14.13
C ASP A 355 11.32 8.79 -15.17
N THR A 356 12.36 8.95 -16.00
CA THR A 356 12.69 7.94 -17.03
C THR A 356 13.16 6.62 -16.44
N GLN A 357 13.59 6.59 -15.17
CA GLN A 357 13.95 5.34 -14.49
C GLN A 357 12.71 4.58 -13.99
N ARG A 358 11.56 5.26 -13.91
CA ARG A 358 10.28 4.70 -13.48
C ARG A 358 9.20 5.05 -14.50
N PRO A 359 9.31 4.55 -15.74
CA PRO A 359 8.45 4.99 -16.83
C PRO A 359 6.98 4.74 -16.53
N SER A 360 6.64 3.72 -15.75
CA SER A 360 5.25 3.38 -15.42
C SER A 360 4.69 4.09 -14.18
N ALA A 361 5.52 4.83 -13.43
CA ALA A 361 5.07 5.59 -12.28
C ALA A 361 4.36 6.89 -12.73
N PRO A 362 3.44 7.43 -11.90
CA PRO A 362 2.93 8.78 -12.10
C PRO A 362 4.05 9.82 -12.22
N PRO A 363 3.81 10.95 -12.91
CA PRO A 363 4.72 12.09 -12.94
C PRO A 363 5.14 12.49 -11.53
N GLN A 364 6.39 12.95 -11.39
CA GLN A 364 6.88 13.44 -10.10
C GLN A 364 6.27 14.78 -9.73
N ASN A 365 6.03 15.63 -10.72
CA ASN A 365 5.43 16.93 -10.56
C ASN A 365 4.63 17.32 -11.80
N CYS A 366 3.64 18.16 -11.59
CA CYS A 366 2.89 18.80 -12.66
C CYS A 366 2.68 20.29 -12.32
N THR A 367 2.72 21.16 -13.32
CA THR A 367 2.46 22.58 -13.17
C THR A 367 1.26 22.95 -14.02
N LEU A 368 0.21 23.48 -13.38
CA LEU A 368 -0.93 24.07 -14.06
C LEU A 368 -0.62 25.52 -14.39
N GLN A 369 -0.70 25.85 -15.67
CA GLN A 369 -0.53 27.18 -16.22
C GLN A 369 -1.84 27.63 -16.84
N GLY A 370 -2.19 28.90 -16.65
CA GLY A 370 -3.28 29.56 -17.35
C GLY A 370 -2.80 30.44 -18.49
N ASN A 371 -3.65 31.39 -18.88
CA ASN A 371 -3.39 32.33 -19.96
C ASN A 371 -2.00 32.98 -19.83
N ASN A 372 -1.29 33.09 -20.96
CA ASN A 372 0.05 33.65 -21.06
C ASN A 372 1.13 32.91 -20.23
N GLY A 373 0.88 31.66 -19.82
CA GLY A 373 1.86 30.83 -19.11
C GLY A 373 1.98 31.15 -17.62
N ILE A 374 1.04 31.91 -17.05
CA ILE A 374 1.01 32.20 -15.62
C ILE A 374 0.76 30.91 -14.85
N THR A 375 1.65 30.56 -13.91
CA THR A 375 1.47 29.41 -13.03
C THR A 375 0.29 29.64 -12.09
N LEU A 376 -0.72 28.76 -12.18
CA LEU A 376 -1.88 28.74 -11.30
C LEU A 376 -1.67 27.80 -10.11
N ALA A 377 -0.98 26.68 -10.33
CA ALA A 377 -0.68 25.69 -9.28
C ALA A 377 0.54 24.83 -9.62
N GLN A 378 1.21 24.36 -8.59
CA GLN A 378 2.27 23.35 -8.66
C GLN A 378 1.85 22.12 -7.86
N PHE A 379 1.81 20.96 -8.50
CA PHE A 379 1.47 19.67 -7.91
C PHE A 379 2.73 18.83 -7.76
N ASN A 380 2.99 18.36 -6.55
CA ASN A 380 4.10 17.49 -6.19
C ASN A 380 3.64 16.12 -5.67
N ALA A 381 2.33 15.97 -5.47
CA ALA A 381 1.67 14.73 -5.11
C ALA A 381 0.73 14.34 -6.26
N VAL A 382 1.27 13.65 -7.26
CA VAL A 382 0.53 13.28 -8.48
C VAL A 382 0.15 11.81 -8.43
N ALA A 383 -1.14 11.52 -8.51
CA ALA A 383 -1.71 10.20 -8.71
C ALA A 383 -2.63 10.17 -9.94
N ILE A 384 -3.41 9.11 -10.13
CA ILE A 384 -4.18 8.90 -11.37
C ILE A 384 -5.48 9.71 -11.35
N GLY A 385 -6.19 9.71 -10.22
CA GLY A 385 -7.45 10.42 -10.04
C GLY A 385 -7.33 11.73 -9.26
N ARG A 386 -6.15 12.01 -8.68
CA ARG A 386 -5.93 13.14 -7.78
C ARG A 386 -4.51 13.68 -7.86
N LEU A 387 -4.40 14.99 -8.02
CA LEU A 387 -3.16 15.74 -7.83
C LEU A 387 -3.32 16.69 -6.66
N GLU A 388 -2.29 16.81 -5.83
CA GLU A 388 -2.24 17.73 -4.69
C GLU A 388 -0.99 18.60 -4.77
N GLY A 389 -1.16 19.84 -4.32
CA GLY A 389 -0.16 20.86 -4.54
C GLY A 389 -0.46 22.18 -3.86
N VAL A 390 0.22 23.21 -4.34
CA VAL A 390 0.16 24.57 -3.81
C VAL A 390 -0.05 25.59 -4.92
N MET A 391 -0.78 26.65 -4.59
CA MET A 391 -0.89 27.87 -5.39
C MET A 391 0.34 28.79 -5.16
N PRO A 392 0.56 29.80 -6.02
CA PRO A 392 1.63 30.79 -5.82
C PRO A 392 1.60 31.53 -4.48
N ASP A 393 0.43 31.64 -3.85
CA ASP A 393 0.25 32.24 -2.52
C ASP A 393 0.34 31.23 -1.38
N HIS A 394 0.88 30.04 -1.64
CA HIS A 394 1.02 28.92 -0.70
C HIS A 394 -0.29 28.30 -0.21
N GLY A 395 -1.44 28.72 -0.72
CA GLY A 395 -2.70 28.03 -0.43
C GLY A 395 -2.71 26.63 -1.05
N ARG A 396 -3.23 25.65 -0.31
CA ARG A 396 -3.37 24.27 -0.80
C ARG A 396 -4.43 24.17 -1.89
N ILE A 397 -4.17 23.29 -2.85
CA ILE A 397 -5.05 23.06 -3.99
C ILE A 397 -4.99 21.62 -4.44
N ARG A 398 -6.14 21.13 -4.91
CA ARG A 398 -6.32 19.76 -5.39
C ARG A 398 -6.90 19.79 -6.79
N LEU A 399 -6.47 18.87 -7.63
CA LEU A 399 -7.08 18.60 -8.92
C LEU A 399 -7.65 17.17 -8.86
N ILE A 400 -8.96 17.03 -9.01
CA ILE A 400 -9.70 15.77 -8.80
C ILE A 400 -10.38 15.37 -10.10
N ARG A 401 -10.24 14.11 -10.52
CA ARG A 401 -10.85 13.60 -11.75
C ARG A 401 -12.33 13.35 -11.54
N LEU A 402 -13.18 13.80 -12.47
CA LEU A 402 -14.64 13.67 -12.34
C LEU A 402 -15.17 12.29 -12.78
N THR A 403 -14.47 11.63 -13.69
CA THR A 403 -14.79 10.28 -14.17
C THR A 403 -13.48 9.55 -14.51
N PRO A 404 -13.23 8.36 -13.91
CA PRO A 404 -12.09 7.52 -14.27
C PRO A 404 -12.07 7.05 -15.72
#